data_AF-A0A9D9MJC6-F1
#
_entry.id   AF-A0A9D9MJC6-F1
#
_cell.length_a   1.000
_cell.length_b   1.000
_cell.length_c   1.000
_cell.angle_alpha   90.00
_cell.angle_beta   90.00
_cell.angle_gamma   90.00
#
_symmetry.space_group_name_H-M   'P 1'
#
loop_
_entity.id
_entity.type
_entity.pdbx_description
1 polymer ?
#
loop_
_entity_poly.entity_id
_entity_poly.type
_entity_poly.pdbx_seq_one_letter_code
_entity_poly.pdbx_strand_id
1 'polypeptide(L)' 'MENDEKYMREALAEAQLAAEEGEVPVGAVVVARGRVIA' A
#
# COMPACT_ATOMS: atom_id res chain seq x y z
N MET A 1 -4.34 14.90 2.94
CA MET A 1 -3.02 14.81 3.59
C MET A 1 -2.99 13.70 4.63
N GLU A 2 -3.68 13.81 5.78
CA GLU A 2 -3.63 12.75 6.82
C GLU A 2 -4.14 11.37 6.33
N ASN A 3 -5.17 11.35 5.47
CA ASN A 3 -5.64 10.11 4.84
C ASN A 3 -4.64 9.54 3.83
N ASP A 4 -3.87 10.39 3.15
CA ASP A 4 -2.92 9.94 2.12
C ASP A 4 -1.76 9.18 2.78
N GLU A 5 -1.26 9.66 3.92
CA GLU A 5 -0.26 8.96 4.72
C GLU A 5 -0.76 7.61 5.23
N LYS A 6 -2.04 7.54 5.65
CA LYS A 6 -2.64 6.27 6.07
C LYS A 6 -2.61 5.25 4.93
N TYR A 7 -3.11 5.62 3.75
CA TYR A 7 -3.13 4.73 2.59
C TYR A 7 -1.71 4.37 2.12
N MET A 8 -0.76 5.31 2.22
CA MET A 8 0.63 5.05 1.87
C MET A 8 1.29 4.03 2.82
N ARG A 9 0.97 4.04 4.11
CA ARG A 9 1.44 3.01 5.06
C ARG A 9 0.93 1.62 4.69
N GLU A 10 -0.31 1.52 4.21
CA GLU A 10 -0.88 0.26 3.71
C GLU A 10 -0.14 -0.20 2.44
N ALA A 11 0.12 0.70 1.48
CA ALA A 11 0.90 0.39 0.29
C ALA A 11 2.35 -0.03 0.60
N LEU A 12 2.98 0.58 1.61
CA LEU A 12 4.32 0.20 2.06
C LEU A 12 4.35 -1.19 2.72
N ALA A 13 3.27 -1.61 3.39
CA ALA A 13 3.16 -2.96 3.92
C ALA A 13 3.18 -4.00 2.79
N GLU A 14 2.44 -3.75 1.71
CA GLU A 14 2.47 -4.61 0.50
C GLU A 14 3.87 -4.62 -0.15
N ALA A 15 4.53 -3.47 -0.22
CA ALA A 15 5.90 -3.38 -0.74
C ALA A 15 6.90 -4.19 0.11
N GLN A 16 6.70 -4.25 1.43
CA GLN A 16 7.51 -5.06 2.35
C GLN A 16 7.33 -6.56 2.06
N LEU A 17 6.09 -7.01 1.81
CA LEU A 17 5.80 -8.40 1.45
C LEU A 17 6.48 -8.78 0.13
N ALA A 18 6.36 -7.92 -0.90
CA ALA A 18 7.06 -8.13 -2.17
C ALA A 18 8.58 -8.25 -1.98
N ALA A 19 9.16 -7.44 -1.07
CA ALA A 19 10.57 -7.54 -0.72
C ALA A 19 10.93 -8.89 -0.06
N GLU A 20 10.08 -9.39 0.83
CA GLU A 20 10.25 -10.68 1.51
C GLU A 20 10.16 -11.86 0.54
N GLU A 21 9.35 -11.75 -0.51
CA GLU A 21 9.25 -12.71 -1.60
C GLU A 21 10.42 -12.63 -2.61
N GLY A 22 11.30 -11.64 -2.45
CA GLY A 22 12.44 -11.41 -3.34
C GLY A 22 12.09 -10.70 -4.64
N GLU A 23 10.90 -10.10 -4.74
CA GLU A 23 10.49 -9.26 -5.84
C GLU A 23 10.98 -7.80 -5.67
N VAL A 24 10.75 -6.97 -6.70
CA VAL A 24 11.02 -5.53 -6.60
C VAL A 24 10.01 -4.93 -5.59
N PRO A 25 10.47 -4.21 -4.56
CA PRO A 25 9.62 -3.80 -3.43
C PRO A 25 8.70 -2.63 -3.79
N VAL A 26 7.60 -2.94 -4.47
CA VAL A 26 6.57 -1.98 -4.86
C VAL A 26 5.22 -2.50 -4.38
N GLY A 27 4.47 -1.62 -3.72
CA GLY A 27 3.10 -1.90 -3.28
C GLY A 27 2.16 -0.77 -3.69
N ALA A 28 0.88 -1.09 -3.81
CA ALA A 28 -0.15 -0.16 -4.23
C ALA A 28 -1.46 -0.45 -3.48
N VAL A 29 -2.29 0.59 -3.32
CA VAL A 29 -3.65 0.47 -2.79
C VAL A 29 -4.61 1.27 -3.66
N VAL A 30 -5.81 0.75 -3.85
CA VAL A 30 -6.91 1.42 -4.56
C VAL A 30 -7.96 1.86 -3.56
N VAL A 31 -8.24 3.16 -3.52
CA VAL A 31 -9.19 3.76 -2.58
C VAL A 31 -10.43 4.26 -3.32
N ALA A 32 -11.61 3.82 -2.89
CA ALA A 32 -12.89 4.32 -3.36
C ALA A 32 -13.75 4.79 -2.18
N ARG A 33 -14.19 6.05 -2.22
CA ARG A 33 -15.05 6.66 -1.18
C ARG A 33 -14.47 6.49 0.24
N GLY A 34 -13.16 6.68 0.38
CA GLY A 34 -12.45 6.61 1.67
C GLY A 34 -12.15 5.19 2.18
N ARG A 35 -12.39 4.16 1.38
CA ARG A 35 -12.17 2.74 1.74
C ARG A 35 -11.21 2.10 0.73
N VAL A 36 -10.28 1.30 1.22
CA VAL A 36 -9.42 0.46 0.36
C VAL A 36 -10.26 -0.67 -0.22
N ILE A 37 -10.11 -0.91 -1.51
CA ILE A 37 -10.87 -1.91 -2.28
C ILE A 37 -9.97 -2.91 -3.02
N ALA A 38 -8.69 -2.61 -3.15
CA ALA A 38 -7.64 -3.48 -3.68
C ALA A 38 -6.28 -3.02 -3.17
#